data_AF-A0A7J8A8H2-F1
#
_entry.id   AF-A0A7J8A8H2-F1
#
_cell.length_a   1.000
_cell.length_b   1.000
_cell.length_c   1.000
_cell.angle_alpha   90.00
_cell.angle_beta   90.00
_cell.angle_gamma   90.00
#
_symmetry.space_group_name_H-M   'P 1'
#
loop_
_entity.id
_entity.type
_entity.pdbx_description
1 polymer ?
#
loop_
_entity_poly.entity_id
_entity_poly.type
_entity_poly.pdbx_seq_one_letter_code
_entity_poly.pdbx_strand_id
1 'polypeptide(L)'
;MNLEEKKTENLPRVRKGTKEEPRLPEIRQGGQLASEFNKVQDLVLHSHARQSILSTETLKKIQNDRQFLSDVILETMQELQNSGTFNNLLISLSEERKNKMHFYDIIDREEKGRKRIKSLQKELHNVKKEREVEVQSRNEYIAHLKDQLQELKAKTNMENRFMKRNTELQISQTQKKCNKTEELLLEEIEKLRLKTEEENQIHMEIEIFLRREQQKLEEKLEFWMEKYDKDTETKQNELNALKAAKASDLAHLQELAKTIREYEQVIIEDRIEKEKNKKQIEQTALELKSIIKLQAWWRGIIVRNEIGGFRMPKREKADGKDSKGKGRGRNRLRIKR
;
A
#
# COMPACT_ATOMS: atom_id res chain seq x y z
N MET A 1 11.18 -38.60 20.55
CA MET A 1 12.50 -38.46 19.93
C MET A 1 13.23 -37.41 20.75
N ASN A 2 14.12 -37.79 21.67
CA ASN A 2 15.52 -38.19 21.40
C ASN A 2 16.21 -37.23 20.42
N LEU A 3 17.41 -36.72 20.66
CA LEU A 3 18.36 -36.71 21.78
C LEU A 3 19.57 -36.04 21.13
N GLU A 4 20.21 -35.10 21.83
CA GLU A 4 21.67 -35.05 22.05
C GLU A 4 21.94 -33.70 22.74
N GLU A 5 22.21 -33.66 24.05
CA GLU A 5 23.42 -34.16 24.75
C GLU A 5 24.70 -33.59 24.15
N LYS A 6 25.61 -32.93 24.88
CA LYS A 6 26.47 -33.44 25.98
C LYS A 6 27.51 -32.30 26.21
N LYS A 7 28.25 -32.12 27.30
CA LYS A 7 28.38 -32.64 28.68
C LYS A 7 29.63 -31.92 29.25
N THR A 8 29.56 -31.30 30.44
CA THR A 8 30.08 -31.75 31.76
C THR A 8 31.59 -31.72 32.01
N GLU A 9 31.94 -31.10 33.14
CA GLU A 9 32.86 -31.59 34.20
C GLU A 9 32.22 -31.12 35.54
N ASN A 10 31.69 -31.94 36.47
CA ASN A 10 32.18 -33.02 37.34
C ASN A 10 33.19 -32.63 38.45
N LEU A 11 32.65 -32.18 39.60
CA LEU A 11 32.65 -32.79 40.95
C LEU A 11 33.76 -33.81 41.34
N PRO A 12 34.14 -33.88 42.65
CA PRO A 12 33.43 -34.82 43.53
C PRO A 12 33.18 -34.36 44.97
N ARG A 13 32.42 -35.23 45.63
CA ARG A 13 31.64 -35.15 46.87
C ARG A 13 32.07 -36.30 47.77
N VAL A 14 32.42 -36.08 49.04
CA VAL A 14 32.32 -37.07 50.15
C VAL A 14 32.25 -36.26 51.47
N ARG A 15 31.22 -36.26 52.34
CA ARG A 15 30.46 -37.24 53.14
C ARG A 15 31.05 -37.60 54.52
N LYS A 16 30.13 -37.67 55.50
CA LYS A 16 30.15 -38.16 56.89
C LYS A 16 30.53 -37.10 57.95
N GLY A 17 29.86 -36.97 59.08
CA GLY A 17 28.80 -37.78 59.67
C GLY A 17 28.25 -37.09 60.94
N THR A 18 27.06 -37.54 61.33
CA THR A 18 26.32 -37.25 62.55
C THR A 18 27.12 -37.49 63.84
N LYS A 19 27.02 -36.57 64.80
CA LYS A 19 27.07 -36.86 66.24
C LYS A 19 26.08 -35.95 66.99
N GLU A 20 25.14 -36.61 67.65
CA GLU A 20 24.36 -36.09 68.78
C GLU A 20 25.28 -35.81 69.98
N GLU A 21 24.99 -34.74 70.72
CA GLU A 21 25.06 -34.60 72.20
C GLU A 21 25.05 -33.09 72.59
N PRO A 22 24.65 -32.71 73.81
CA PRO A 22 23.27 -32.55 74.21
C PRO A 22 22.95 -31.09 74.57
N ARG A 23 21.67 -30.80 74.75
CA ARG A 23 21.23 -29.64 75.54
C ARG A 23 21.89 -29.70 76.91
N LEU A 24 22.61 -28.65 77.29
CA LEU A 24 22.78 -28.27 78.69
C LEU A 24 22.19 -26.88 78.90
N PRO A 25 21.46 -26.67 80.01
CA PRO A 25 20.94 -25.37 80.37
C PRO A 25 22.11 -24.44 80.66
N GLU A 26 22.10 -23.25 80.06
CA GLU A 26 23.04 -22.21 80.43
C GLU A 26 22.70 -21.77 81.86
N ILE A 27 23.35 -22.42 82.84
CA ILE A 27 23.32 -22.05 84.25
C ILE A 27 24.02 -20.68 84.36
N ARG A 28 23.26 -19.61 84.10
CA ARG A 28 23.56 -18.28 84.63
C ARG A 28 23.25 -18.26 86.12
N GLN A 29 24.06 -18.97 86.92
CA GLN A 29 24.14 -18.77 88.37
C GLN A 29 25.57 -18.47 88.86
N GLY A 30 26.58 -18.47 87.98
CA GLY A 30 27.97 -18.16 88.36
C GLY A 30 28.30 -16.68 88.55
N GLY A 31 27.51 -15.76 87.98
CA GLY A 31 27.74 -14.31 88.10
C GLY A 31 27.05 -13.65 89.29
N GLN A 32 25.97 -14.25 89.80
CA GLN A 32 25.24 -13.72 90.95
C GLN A 32 25.94 -14.06 92.26
N LEU A 33 26.40 -15.31 92.43
CA LEU A 33 27.06 -15.76 93.67
C LEU A 33 28.43 -15.12 93.91
N ALA A 34 29.24 -14.90 92.86
CA ALA A 34 30.53 -14.20 92.97
C ALA A 34 30.38 -12.68 93.13
N SER A 35 29.32 -12.07 92.57
CA SER A 35 28.99 -10.66 92.80
C SER A 35 28.42 -10.44 94.21
N GLU A 36 27.65 -11.41 94.73
CA GLU A 36 27.12 -11.41 96.09
C GLU A 36 28.23 -11.64 97.13
N PHE A 37 29.16 -12.57 96.93
CA PHE A 37 30.29 -12.78 97.85
C PHE A 37 31.20 -11.56 97.95
N ASN A 38 31.53 -10.92 96.82
CA ASN A 38 32.31 -9.68 96.83
C ASN A 38 31.54 -8.53 97.51
N LYS A 39 30.23 -8.38 97.28
CA LYS A 39 29.40 -7.38 97.98
C LYS A 39 29.33 -7.63 99.48
N VAL A 40 29.21 -8.89 99.91
CA VAL A 40 29.15 -9.26 101.32
C VAL A 40 30.50 -9.00 102.01
N GLN A 41 31.62 -9.30 101.35
CA GLN A 41 32.96 -9.06 101.90
C GLN A 41 33.30 -7.55 101.97
N ASP A 42 32.88 -6.77 100.98
CA ASP A 42 33.03 -5.31 100.94
C ASP A 42 32.15 -4.61 101.99
N LEU A 43 30.93 -5.12 102.23
CA LEU A 43 30.03 -4.66 103.29
C LEU A 43 30.58 -4.93 104.70
N VAL A 44 31.23 -6.08 104.93
CA VAL A 44 31.79 -6.46 106.23
C VAL A 44 33.05 -5.66 106.56
N LEU A 45 33.93 -5.42 105.59
CA LEU A 45 35.12 -4.57 105.79
C LEU A 45 34.73 -3.09 105.96
N HIS A 46 33.76 -2.59 105.19
CA HIS A 46 33.23 -1.25 105.39
C HIS A 46 32.47 -1.10 106.72
N SER A 47 31.84 -2.15 107.26
CA SER A 47 31.16 -2.05 108.57
C SER A 47 32.17 -1.90 109.71
N HIS A 48 33.24 -2.70 109.72
CA HIS A 48 34.27 -2.63 110.76
C HIS A 48 35.07 -1.32 110.67
N ALA A 49 35.40 -0.87 109.46
CA ALA A 49 36.05 0.43 109.26
C ALA A 49 35.16 1.61 109.69
N ARG A 50 33.86 1.60 109.35
CA ARG A 50 32.91 2.64 109.81
C ARG A 50 32.72 2.60 111.33
N GLN A 51 32.60 1.42 111.93
CA GLN A 51 32.48 1.27 113.39
C GLN A 51 33.75 1.75 114.13
N SER A 52 34.93 1.47 113.58
CA SER A 52 36.22 1.95 114.11
C SER A 52 36.38 3.47 113.98
N ILE A 53 36.06 4.05 112.81
CA ILE A 53 36.12 5.50 112.57
C ILE A 53 35.13 6.24 113.47
N LEU A 54 33.88 5.78 113.56
CA LEU A 54 32.86 6.34 114.45
C LEU A 54 33.30 6.31 115.93
N SER A 55 33.98 5.25 116.36
CA SER A 55 34.52 5.16 117.72
C SER A 55 35.62 6.20 117.96
N THR A 56 36.53 6.41 117.01
CA THR A 56 37.60 7.42 117.13
C THR A 56 37.09 8.86 117.08
N GLU A 57 36.10 9.15 116.23
CA GLU A 57 35.45 10.46 116.17
C GLU A 57 34.65 10.77 117.43
N THR A 58 33.99 9.76 117.99
CA THR A 58 33.28 9.89 119.28
C THR A 58 34.25 10.18 120.42
N LEU A 59 35.41 9.51 120.46
CA LEU A 59 36.45 9.78 121.46
C LEU A 59 37.04 11.19 121.31
N LYS A 60 37.30 11.65 120.08
CA LYS A 60 37.77 13.02 119.81
C LYS A 60 36.74 14.07 120.24
N LYS A 61 35.46 13.84 119.95
CA LYS A 61 34.37 14.72 120.41
C LYS A 61 34.32 14.79 121.93
N ILE A 62 34.36 13.66 122.62
CA ILE A 62 34.35 13.61 124.09
C ILE A 62 35.55 14.37 124.68
N GLN A 63 36.74 14.24 124.08
CA GLN A 63 37.92 14.98 124.52
C GLN A 63 37.75 16.50 124.30
N ASN A 64 37.21 16.92 123.16
CA ASN A 64 36.93 18.33 122.86
C ASN A 64 35.85 18.91 123.80
N ASP A 65 34.76 18.18 124.06
CA ASP A 65 33.69 18.57 124.97
C ASP A 65 34.22 18.73 126.41
N ARG A 66 35.12 17.83 126.85
CA ARG A 66 35.81 17.92 128.15
C ARG A 66 36.72 19.15 128.25
N GLN A 67 37.50 19.42 127.20
CA GLN A 67 38.39 20.59 127.17
C GLN A 67 37.57 21.88 127.18
N PHE A 68 36.53 21.98 126.35
CA PHE A 68 35.61 23.11 126.31
C PHE A 68 34.96 23.38 127.67
N LEU A 69 34.45 22.34 128.36
CA LEU A 69 33.90 22.49 129.70
C LEU A 69 34.94 22.96 130.71
N SER A 70 36.17 22.44 130.64
CA SER A 70 37.27 22.87 131.50
C SER A 70 37.61 24.35 131.28
N ASP A 71 37.66 24.79 130.03
CA ASP A 71 37.99 26.17 129.65
C ASP A 71 36.88 27.13 130.13
N VAL A 72 35.60 26.79 129.91
CA VAL A 72 34.46 27.58 130.39
C VAL A 72 34.42 27.67 131.92
N ILE A 73 34.73 26.58 132.64
CA ILE A 73 34.78 26.58 134.12
C ILE A 73 35.94 27.44 134.62
N LEU A 74 37.12 27.35 134.02
CA LEU A 74 38.28 28.17 134.37
C LEU A 74 38.01 29.67 134.13
N GLU A 75 37.48 30.02 132.96
CA GLU A 75 37.15 31.41 132.59
C GLU A 75 36.09 32.02 133.52
N THR A 76 35.13 31.21 133.96
CA THR A 76 34.05 31.66 134.87
C THR A 76 34.50 31.75 136.31
N MET A 77 35.35 30.84 136.78
CA MET A 77 36.01 30.96 138.10
C MET A 77 36.88 32.21 138.17
N GLN A 78 37.63 32.49 137.10
CA GLN A 78 38.48 33.68 137.02
C GLN A 78 37.65 34.98 136.96
N GLU A 79 36.55 35.00 136.21
CA GLU A 79 35.61 36.13 136.18
C GLU A 79 34.96 36.37 137.55
N LEU A 80 34.56 35.30 138.25
CA LEU A 80 33.94 35.39 139.58
C LEU A 80 34.91 35.93 140.64
N GLN A 81 36.19 35.55 140.59
CA GLN A 81 37.24 36.08 141.47
C GLN A 81 37.58 37.55 141.17
N ASN A 82 37.59 37.94 139.89
CA ASN A 82 38.07 39.26 139.48
C ASN A 82 36.99 40.34 139.51
N SER A 83 35.75 40.03 139.09
CA SER A 83 34.67 41.00 138.91
C SER A 83 33.35 40.62 139.57
N GLY A 84 33.24 39.42 140.16
CA GLY A 84 32.01 38.95 140.83
C GLY A 84 30.84 38.66 139.89
N THR A 85 31.09 38.53 138.58
CA THR A 85 30.09 38.30 137.52
C THR A 85 30.29 36.95 136.83
N PHE A 86 29.34 36.54 135.96
CA PHE A 86 29.37 35.24 135.26
C PHE A 86 28.99 35.37 133.76
N ASN A 87 29.34 36.48 133.12
CA ASN A 87 28.98 36.77 131.74
C ASN A 87 29.61 35.79 130.74
N ASN A 88 30.82 35.28 131.00
CA ASN A 88 31.50 34.30 130.14
C ASN A 88 30.71 32.99 130.02
N LEU A 89 30.08 32.54 131.12
CA LEU A 89 29.18 31.39 131.10
C LEU A 89 27.93 31.67 130.27
N LEU A 90 27.36 32.87 130.41
CA LEU A 90 26.16 33.30 129.71
C LEU A 90 26.39 33.41 128.19
N ILE A 91 27.53 33.96 127.77
CA ILE A 91 27.94 34.06 126.37
C ILE A 91 28.16 32.66 125.79
N SER A 92 28.97 31.82 126.44
CA SER A 92 29.23 30.44 126.00
C SER A 92 27.96 29.60 125.91
N LEU A 93 27.05 29.73 126.89
CA LEU A 93 25.73 29.08 126.86
C LEU A 93 24.85 29.62 125.72
N SER A 94 24.92 30.91 125.41
CA SER A 94 24.16 31.51 124.31
C SER A 94 24.67 31.06 122.94
N GLU A 95 25.99 30.92 122.78
CA GLU A 95 26.62 30.41 121.57
C GLU A 95 26.33 28.94 121.38
N GLU A 96 26.38 28.13 122.45
CA GLU A 96 26.02 26.72 122.39
C GLU A 96 24.53 26.51 122.06
N ARG A 97 23.65 27.38 122.57
CA ARG A 97 22.24 27.42 122.14
C ARG A 97 22.08 27.77 120.66
N LYS A 98 22.83 28.74 120.13
CA LYS A 98 22.82 29.09 118.70
C LYS A 98 23.38 27.96 117.83
N ASN A 99 24.48 27.34 118.23
CA ASN A 99 25.07 26.19 117.53
C ASN A 99 24.09 25.01 117.48
N LYS A 100 23.41 24.72 118.60
CA LYS A 100 22.37 23.70 118.65
C LYS A 100 21.20 24.02 117.71
N MET A 101 20.74 25.27 117.66
CA MET A 101 19.70 25.73 116.73
C MET A 101 20.14 25.55 115.26
N HIS A 102 21.35 26.01 114.91
CA HIS A 102 21.92 25.86 113.57
C HIS A 102 22.08 24.40 113.16
N PHE A 103 22.44 23.51 114.09
CA PHE A 103 22.53 22.08 113.83
C PHE A 103 21.16 21.48 113.48
N TYR A 104 20.10 21.84 114.20
CA TYR A 104 18.73 21.42 113.85
C TYR A 104 18.29 22.00 112.50
N ASP A 105 18.63 23.25 112.19
CA ASP A 105 18.33 23.85 110.87
C ASP A 105 19.06 23.15 109.72
N ILE A 106 20.29 22.68 109.96
CA ILE A 106 21.06 21.89 108.99
C ILE A 106 20.38 20.54 108.77
N ILE A 107 19.98 19.85 109.84
CA ILE A 107 19.27 18.57 109.76
C ILE A 107 17.97 18.71 108.98
N ASP A 108 17.14 19.71 109.30
CA ASP A 108 15.86 19.92 108.62
C ASP A 108 16.07 20.26 107.13
N ARG A 109 17.07 21.08 106.79
CA ARG A 109 17.44 21.34 105.38
C ARG A 109 17.93 20.10 104.66
N GLU A 110 18.73 19.27 105.31
CA GLU A 110 19.23 18.00 104.76
C GLU A 110 18.08 17.04 104.49
N GLU A 111 17.15 16.89 105.43
CA GLU A 111 15.98 16.02 105.29
C GLU A 111 15.06 16.50 104.16
N LYS A 112 14.81 17.81 104.08
CA LYS A 112 14.08 18.43 102.97
C LYS A 112 14.80 18.20 101.63
N GLY A 113 16.12 18.34 101.60
CA GLY A 113 16.96 18.06 100.44
C GLY A 113 16.84 16.61 99.99
N ARG A 114 16.94 15.64 100.90
CA ARG A 114 16.74 14.20 100.63
C ARG A 114 15.35 13.91 100.07
N LYS A 115 14.31 14.48 100.67
CA LYS A 115 12.92 14.33 100.17
C LYS A 115 12.80 14.84 98.73
N ARG A 116 13.41 15.99 98.42
CA ARG A 116 13.41 16.59 97.08
C ARG A 116 14.21 15.78 96.07
N ILE A 117 15.37 15.23 96.45
CA ILE A 117 16.15 14.34 95.59
C ILE A 117 15.34 13.07 95.27
N LYS A 118 14.69 12.47 96.27
CA LYS A 118 13.84 11.29 96.06
C LYS A 118 12.66 11.59 95.14
N SER A 119 12.00 12.75 95.28
CA SER A 119 10.89 13.12 94.40
C SER A 119 11.36 13.32 92.96
N LEU A 120 12.47 14.05 92.76
CA LEU A 120 13.06 14.26 91.43
C LEU A 120 13.53 12.96 90.78
N GLN A 121 14.12 12.03 91.55
CA GLN A 121 14.50 10.71 91.04
C GLN A 121 13.28 9.91 90.57
N LYS A 122 12.16 10.00 91.30
CA LYS A 122 10.90 9.36 90.91
C LYS A 122 10.30 9.98 89.65
N GLU A 123 10.28 11.31 89.56
CA GLU A 123 9.83 12.02 88.35
C GLU A 123 10.69 11.65 87.13
N LEU A 124 12.01 11.64 87.28
CA LEU A 124 12.93 11.27 86.20
C LEU A 124 12.69 9.82 85.74
N HIS A 125 12.45 8.90 86.67
CA HIS A 125 12.10 7.52 86.34
C HIS A 125 10.76 7.43 85.59
N ASN A 126 9.75 8.15 86.05
CA ASN A 126 8.44 8.18 85.39
C ASN A 126 8.54 8.73 83.96
N VAL A 127 9.24 9.86 83.77
CA VAL A 127 9.46 10.45 82.43
C VAL A 127 10.20 9.50 81.50
N LYS A 128 11.20 8.75 82.01
CA LYS A 128 11.88 7.71 81.21
C LYS A 128 10.92 6.61 80.77
N LYS A 129 10.08 6.12 81.69
CA LYS A 129 9.10 5.07 81.39
C LYS A 129 8.04 5.54 80.40
N GLU A 130 7.52 6.77 80.57
CA GLU A 130 6.57 7.39 79.64
C GLU A 130 7.19 7.52 78.24
N ARG A 131 8.44 7.98 78.16
CA ARG A 131 9.17 8.08 76.89
C ARG A 131 9.38 6.72 76.23
N GLU A 132 9.70 5.68 76.99
CA GLU A 132 9.84 4.31 76.46
C GLU A 132 8.52 3.81 75.86
N VAL A 133 7.40 3.99 76.57
CA VAL A 133 6.06 3.62 76.07
C VAL A 133 5.72 4.41 74.80
N GLU A 134 5.99 5.72 74.77
CA GLU A 134 5.73 6.54 73.59
C GLU A 134 6.58 6.11 72.39
N VAL A 135 7.87 5.82 72.59
CA VAL A 135 8.75 5.29 71.53
C VAL A 135 8.23 3.95 71.01
N GLN A 136 7.75 3.08 71.90
CA GLN A 136 7.22 1.77 71.53
C GLN A 136 5.92 1.90 70.72
N SER A 137 4.99 2.75 71.17
CA SER A 137 3.76 3.07 70.42
C SER A 137 4.05 3.68 69.04
N ARG A 138 5.01 4.61 68.94
CA ARG A 138 5.44 5.18 67.66
C ARG A 138 6.08 4.13 66.75
N ASN A 139 6.88 3.21 67.28
CA ASN A 139 7.47 2.12 66.52
C ASN A 139 6.42 1.14 65.98
N GLU A 140 5.41 0.81 66.79
CA GLU A 140 4.26 0.00 66.36
C GLU A 140 3.48 0.69 65.24
N TYR A 141 3.24 2.00 65.37
CA TYR A 141 2.59 2.78 64.33
C TYR A 141 3.39 2.82 63.02
N ILE A 142 4.72 2.97 63.10
CA ILE A 142 5.61 2.87 61.94
C ILE A 142 5.54 1.49 61.29
N ALA A 143 5.50 0.40 62.09
CA ALA A 143 5.37 -0.95 61.57
C ALA A 143 4.04 -1.14 60.81
N HIS A 144 2.92 -0.71 61.42
CA HIS A 144 1.61 -0.75 60.78
C HIS A 144 1.57 0.04 59.45
N LEU A 145 2.14 1.25 59.42
CA LEU A 145 2.23 2.04 58.18
C LEU A 145 3.10 1.37 57.10
N LYS A 146 4.18 0.67 57.50
CA LYS A 146 5.01 -0.10 56.57
C LYS A 146 4.24 -1.27 55.97
N ASP A 147 3.47 -1.98 56.79
CA ASP A 147 2.64 -3.11 56.35
C ASP A 147 1.56 -2.63 55.37
N GLN A 148 0.86 -1.55 55.69
CA GLN A 148 -0.12 -0.94 54.78
C GLN A 148 0.50 -0.52 53.44
N LEU A 149 1.69 0.08 53.48
CA LEU A 149 2.40 0.48 52.27
C LEU A 149 2.83 -0.72 51.43
N GLN A 150 3.26 -1.82 52.06
CA GLN A 150 3.61 -3.04 51.36
C GLN A 150 2.38 -3.73 50.76
N GLU A 151 1.26 -3.75 51.47
CA GLU A 151 -0.02 -4.26 50.98
C GLU A 151 -0.51 -3.47 49.77
N LEU A 152 -0.51 -2.14 49.84
CA LEU A 152 -0.88 -1.27 48.71
C LEU A 152 0.02 -1.49 47.51
N LYS A 153 1.35 -1.57 47.70
CA LYS A 153 2.28 -1.88 46.61
C LYS A 153 1.97 -3.24 45.97
N ALA A 154 1.67 -4.26 46.77
CA ALA A 154 1.32 -5.58 46.25
C ALA A 154 0.01 -5.55 45.46
N LYS A 155 -1.03 -4.89 45.98
CA LYS A 155 -2.33 -4.71 45.33
C LYS A 155 -2.20 -3.96 43.99
N THR A 156 -1.58 -2.78 43.99
CA THR A 156 -1.38 -2.00 42.77
C THR A 156 -0.54 -2.74 41.73
N ASN A 157 0.49 -3.48 42.14
CA ASN A 157 1.28 -4.29 41.20
C ASN A 157 0.47 -5.45 40.60
N MET A 158 -0.36 -6.12 41.40
CA MET A 158 -1.28 -7.15 40.91
C MET A 158 -2.30 -6.59 39.93
N GLU A 159 -2.94 -5.47 40.28
CA GLU A 159 -3.91 -4.76 39.43
C GLU A 159 -3.28 -4.31 38.11
N ASN A 160 -2.10 -3.69 38.14
CA ASN A 160 -1.39 -3.28 36.93
C ASN A 160 -1.10 -4.47 36.00
N ARG A 161 -0.64 -5.61 36.55
CA ARG A 161 -0.40 -6.81 35.74
C ARG A 161 -1.69 -7.38 35.15
N PHE A 162 -2.76 -7.40 35.94
CA PHE A 162 -4.07 -7.86 35.47
C PHE A 162 -4.59 -6.96 34.35
N MET A 163 -4.58 -5.64 34.55
CA MET A 163 -5.04 -4.67 33.57
C MET A 163 -4.23 -4.75 32.27
N LYS A 164 -2.89 -4.82 32.36
CA LYS A 164 -2.03 -4.98 31.20
C LYS A 164 -2.34 -6.28 30.43
N ARG A 165 -2.50 -7.41 31.12
CA ARG A 165 -2.80 -8.68 30.47
C ARG A 165 -4.20 -8.69 29.84
N ASN A 166 -5.17 -8.04 30.49
CA ASN A 166 -6.52 -7.91 29.98
C ASN A 166 -6.57 -7.03 28.71
N THR A 167 -5.86 -5.90 28.69
CA THR A 167 -5.80 -5.04 27.51
C THR A 167 -5.04 -5.71 26.36
N GLU A 168 -3.91 -6.36 26.63
CA GLU A 168 -3.17 -7.16 25.64
C GLU A 168 -4.04 -8.27 25.03
N LEU A 169 -4.85 -8.95 25.85
CA LEU A 169 -5.77 -9.97 25.40
C LEU A 169 -6.88 -9.39 24.53
N GLN A 170 -7.46 -8.25 24.89
CA GLN A 170 -8.47 -7.58 24.05
C GLN A 170 -7.90 -7.13 22.71
N ILE A 171 -6.68 -6.56 22.71
CA ILE A 171 -5.98 -6.17 21.48
C ILE A 171 -5.74 -7.42 20.62
N SER A 172 -5.19 -8.49 21.19
CA SER A 172 -4.94 -9.74 20.46
C SER A 172 -6.21 -10.37 19.90
N GLN A 173 -7.30 -10.38 20.66
CA GLN A 173 -8.59 -10.89 20.18
C GLN A 173 -9.14 -10.04 19.03
N THR A 174 -9.09 -8.72 19.16
CA THR A 174 -9.54 -7.80 18.12
C THR A 174 -8.71 -7.98 16.86
N GLN A 175 -7.38 -8.00 17.00
CA GLN A 175 -6.46 -8.23 15.89
C GLN A 175 -6.75 -9.56 15.18
N LYS A 176 -6.97 -10.66 15.92
CA LYS A 176 -7.31 -11.96 15.31
C LYS A 176 -8.62 -11.93 14.53
N LYS A 177 -9.64 -11.23 15.05
CA LYS A 177 -10.92 -11.05 14.34
C LYS A 177 -10.72 -10.26 13.06
N CYS A 178 -9.99 -9.15 13.13
CA CYS A 178 -9.67 -8.31 11.97
C CYS A 178 -8.88 -9.09 10.92
N ASN A 179 -7.81 -9.79 11.32
CA ASN A 179 -7.01 -10.60 10.40
C ASN A 179 -7.85 -11.68 9.71
N LYS A 180 -8.73 -12.36 10.45
CA LYS A 180 -9.61 -13.37 9.86
C LYS A 180 -10.57 -12.77 8.83
N THR A 181 -11.13 -11.58 9.10
CA THR A 181 -11.98 -10.90 8.13
C THR A 181 -11.20 -10.40 6.92
N GLU A 182 -9.96 -9.95 7.13
CA GLU A 182 -9.05 -9.52 6.06
C GLU A 182 -8.65 -10.70 5.15
N GLU A 183 -8.28 -11.85 5.73
CA GLU A 183 -7.99 -13.09 5.00
C GLU A 183 -9.17 -13.51 4.12
N LEU A 184 -10.40 -13.52 4.65
CA LEU A 184 -11.60 -13.86 3.88
C LEU A 184 -11.85 -12.88 2.73
N LEU A 185 -11.60 -11.58 2.93
CA LEU A 185 -11.74 -10.58 1.87
C LEU A 185 -10.66 -10.76 0.80
N LEU A 186 -9.42 -11.07 1.18
CA LEU A 186 -8.34 -11.36 0.24
C LEU A 186 -8.63 -12.63 -0.59
N GLU A 187 -9.18 -13.68 0.02
CA GLU A 187 -9.62 -14.88 -0.69
C GLU A 187 -10.73 -14.56 -1.71
N GLU A 188 -11.72 -13.73 -1.35
CA GLU A 188 -12.78 -13.34 -2.28
C GLU A 188 -12.25 -12.44 -3.41
N ILE A 189 -11.32 -11.53 -3.12
CA ILE A 189 -10.64 -10.71 -4.14
C ILE A 189 -9.91 -11.62 -5.14
N GLU A 190 -9.14 -12.60 -4.67
CA GLU A 190 -8.39 -13.49 -5.56
C GLU A 190 -9.34 -14.35 -6.41
N LYS A 191 -10.43 -14.84 -5.82
CA LYS A 191 -11.47 -15.57 -6.54
C LYS A 191 -12.15 -14.72 -7.62
N LEU A 192 -12.47 -13.46 -7.31
CA LEU A 192 -13.04 -12.53 -8.30
C LEU A 192 -12.04 -12.22 -9.41
N ARG A 193 -10.76 -12.07 -9.07
CA ARG A 193 -9.68 -11.86 -10.04
C ARG A 193 -9.54 -13.05 -10.99
N LEU A 194 -9.56 -14.28 -10.47
CA LEU A 194 -9.52 -15.49 -11.30
C LEU A 194 -10.71 -15.57 -12.25
N LYS A 195 -11.94 -15.32 -11.76
CA LYS A 195 -13.13 -15.27 -12.63
C LYS A 195 -13.05 -14.21 -13.71
N THR A 196 -12.55 -13.02 -13.36
CA THR A 196 -12.37 -11.94 -14.33
C THR A 196 -11.37 -12.34 -15.42
N GLU A 197 -10.28 -13.00 -15.04
CA GLU A 197 -9.28 -13.49 -16.01
C GLU A 197 -9.87 -14.58 -16.93
N GLU A 198 -10.65 -15.51 -16.38
CA GLU A 198 -11.38 -16.53 -17.15
C GLU A 198 -12.37 -15.88 -18.14
N GLU A 199 -13.17 -14.91 -17.70
CA GLU A 199 -14.10 -14.16 -18.56
C GLU A 199 -13.36 -13.40 -19.66
N ASN A 200 -12.22 -12.77 -19.36
CA ASN A 200 -11.40 -12.08 -20.35
C ASN A 200 -10.84 -13.03 -21.41
N GLN A 201 -10.38 -14.22 -21.01
CA GLN A 201 -9.89 -15.24 -21.94
C GLN A 201 -11.00 -15.73 -22.87
N ILE A 202 -12.17 -16.06 -22.31
CA ILE A 202 -13.35 -16.46 -23.10
C ILE A 202 -13.78 -15.34 -24.05
N HIS A 203 -13.81 -14.09 -23.58
CA HIS A 203 -14.16 -12.94 -24.41
C HIS A 203 -13.20 -12.78 -25.59
N MET A 204 -11.89 -12.90 -25.35
CA MET A 204 -10.87 -12.84 -26.38
C MET A 204 -11.03 -13.98 -27.40
N GLU A 205 -11.32 -15.20 -26.96
CA GLU A 205 -11.58 -16.32 -27.87
C GLU A 205 -12.81 -16.10 -28.75
N ILE A 206 -13.90 -15.58 -28.17
CA ILE A 206 -15.12 -15.22 -28.89
C ILE A 206 -14.82 -14.11 -29.91
N GLU A 207 -14.11 -13.06 -29.51
CA GLU A 207 -13.75 -11.95 -30.40
C GLU A 207 -12.91 -12.44 -31.58
N ILE A 208 -11.90 -13.28 -31.32
CA ILE A 208 -11.08 -13.88 -32.38
C ILE A 208 -11.95 -14.75 -33.30
N PHE A 209 -12.87 -15.56 -32.77
CA PHE A 209 -13.78 -16.36 -33.57
C PHE A 209 -14.66 -15.49 -34.48
N LEU A 210 -15.26 -14.44 -33.94
CA LEU A 210 -16.12 -13.52 -34.69
C LEU A 210 -15.33 -12.78 -35.78
N ARG A 211 -14.13 -12.29 -35.48
CA ARG A 211 -13.24 -11.65 -36.46
C ARG A 211 -12.90 -12.59 -37.61
N ARG A 212 -12.61 -13.86 -37.34
CA ARG A 212 -12.36 -14.87 -38.39
C ARG A 212 -13.58 -15.09 -39.27
N GLU A 213 -14.78 -15.16 -38.68
CA GLU A 213 -16.00 -15.39 -39.46
C GLU A 213 -16.38 -14.16 -40.29
N GLN A 214 -16.19 -12.95 -39.74
CA GLN A 214 -16.31 -11.71 -40.48
C GLN A 214 -15.36 -11.69 -41.69
N GLN A 215 -14.08 -12.04 -41.49
CA GLN A 215 -13.11 -12.09 -42.57
C GLN A 215 -13.55 -13.05 -43.70
N LYS A 216 -14.07 -14.24 -43.37
CA LYS A 216 -14.59 -15.17 -44.39
C LYS A 216 -15.77 -14.59 -45.18
N LEU A 217 -16.62 -13.79 -44.54
CA LEU A 217 -17.74 -13.12 -45.20
C LEU A 217 -17.25 -11.98 -46.09
N GLU A 218 -16.25 -11.22 -45.63
CA GLU A 218 -15.60 -10.16 -46.42
C GLU A 218 -14.92 -10.73 -47.67
N GLU A 219 -14.17 -11.84 -47.55
CA GLU A 219 -13.56 -12.53 -48.70
C GLU A 219 -14.63 -13.02 -49.70
N LYS A 220 -15.76 -13.56 -49.22
CA LYS A 220 -16.88 -13.95 -50.09
C LYS A 220 -17.52 -12.74 -50.77
N LEU A 221 -17.67 -11.63 -50.05
CA LEU A 221 -18.23 -10.39 -50.60
C LEU A 221 -17.32 -9.86 -51.72
N GLU A 222 -16.02 -9.79 -51.47
CA GLU A 222 -15.03 -9.33 -52.45
C GLU A 222 -15.04 -10.22 -53.71
N PHE A 223 -15.10 -11.54 -53.55
CA PHE A 223 -15.26 -12.47 -54.67
C PHE A 223 -16.52 -12.19 -55.50
N TRP A 224 -17.66 -11.96 -54.86
CA TRP A 224 -18.92 -11.69 -55.57
C TRP A 224 -18.95 -10.31 -56.22
N MET A 225 -18.34 -9.31 -55.59
CA MET A 225 -18.17 -7.97 -56.19
C MET A 225 -17.30 -8.05 -57.45
N GLU A 226 -16.13 -8.69 -57.37
CA GLU A 226 -15.23 -8.83 -58.51
C GLU A 226 -15.90 -9.62 -59.65
N LYS A 227 -16.64 -10.68 -59.32
CA LYS A 227 -17.42 -11.43 -60.31
C LYS A 227 -18.49 -10.57 -60.96
N TYR A 228 -19.26 -9.81 -60.18
CA TYR A 228 -20.29 -8.93 -60.70
C TYR A 228 -19.72 -7.86 -61.64
N ASP A 229 -18.59 -7.25 -61.27
CA ASP A 229 -17.92 -6.25 -62.10
C ASP A 229 -17.43 -6.85 -63.41
N LYS A 230 -16.79 -8.03 -63.38
CA LYS A 230 -16.37 -8.77 -64.58
C LYS A 230 -17.54 -9.16 -65.47
N ASP A 231 -18.61 -9.71 -64.89
CA ASP A 231 -19.80 -10.11 -65.64
C ASP A 231 -20.49 -8.88 -66.26
N THR A 232 -20.51 -7.74 -65.55
CA THR A 232 -21.06 -6.48 -66.07
C THR A 232 -20.18 -5.91 -67.19
N GLU A 233 -18.86 -5.92 -67.04
CA GLU A 233 -17.93 -5.47 -68.07
C GLU A 233 -18.01 -6.34 -69.33
N THR A 234 -18.04 -7.67 -69.17
CA THR A 234 -18.18 -8.61 -70.30
C THR A 234 -19.51 -8.38 -71.03
N LYS A 235 -20.62 -8.20 -70.32
CA LYS A 235 -21.92 -7.88 -70.95
C LYS A 235 -21.95 -6.52 -71.60
N GLN A 236 -21.31 -5.51 -71.01
CA GLN A 236 -21.16 -4.21 -71.63
C GLN A 236 -20.33 -4.28 -72.91
N ASN A 237 -19.27 -5.08 -72.92
CA ASN A 237 -18.43 -5.33 -74.09
C ASN A 237 -19.18 -6.09 -75.20
N GLU A 238 -19.93 -7.14 -74.86
CA GLU A 238 -20.83 -7.85 -75.79
C GLU A 238 -21.86 -6.88 -76.40
N LEU A 239 -22.50 -6.04 -75.58
CA LEU A 239 -23.45 -5.03 -76.03
C LEU A 239 -22.80 -4.02 -77.00
N ASN A 240 -21.61 -3.55 -76.67
CA ASN A 240 -20.85 -2.61 -77.51
C ASN A 240 -20.45 -3.26 -78.84
N ALA A 241 -20.02 -4.53 -78.83
CA ALA A 241 -19.71 -5.28 -80.03
C ALA A 241 -20.94 -5.48 -80.93
N LEU A 242 -22.10 -5.82 -80.35
CA LEU A 242 -23.37 -5.93 -81.09
C LEU A 242 -23.83 -4.58 -81.66
N LYS A 243 -23.67 -3.49 -80.91
CA LYS A 243 -23.94 -2.13 -81.42
C LYS A 243 -23.02 -1.77 -82.59
N ALA A 244 -21.73 -2.10 -82.50
CA ALA A 244 -20.78 -1.88 -83.58
C ALA A 244 -21.10 -2.71 -84.82
N ALA A 245 -21.42 -4.00 -84.65
CA ALA A 245 -21.85 -4.88 -85.74
C ALA A 245 -23.12 -4.35 -86.42
N LYS A 246 -24.14 -3.99 -85.64
CA LYS A 246 -25.38 -3.38 -86.16
C LYS A 246 -25.10 -2.09 -86.93
N ALA A 247 -24.21 -1.23 -86.44
CA ALA A 247 -23.84 0.01 -87.11
C ALA A 247 -23.11 -0.28 -88.45
N SER A 248 -22.22 -1.27 -88.47
CA SER A 248 -21.53 -1.73 -89.68
C SER A 248 -22.50 -2.30 -90.71
N ASP A 249 -23.42 -3.17 -90.30
CA ASP A 249 -24.44 -3.75 -91.18
C ASP A 249 -25.37 -2.67 -91.76
N LEU A 250 -25.76 -1.70 -90.93
CA LEU A 250 -26.57 -0.56 -91.37
C LEU A 250 -25.81 0.31 -92.38
N ALA A 251 -24.52 0.57 -92.16
CA ALA A 251 -23.68 1.29 -93.12
C ALA A 251 -23.56 0.53 -94.45
N HIS A 252 -23.35 -0.79 -94.40
CA HIS A 252 -23.30 -1.64 -95.60
C HIS A 252 -24.63 -1.64 -96.36
N LEU A 253 -25.76 -1.71 -95.65
CA LEU A 253 -27.09 -1.60 -96.28
C LEU A 253 -27.33 -0.22 -96.91
N GLN A 254 -26.88 0.85 -96.26
CA GLN A 254 -26.95 2.20 -96.83
C GLN A 254 -26.09 2.34 -98.09
N GLU A 255 -24.88 1.76 -98.08
CA GLU A 255 -24.00 1.73 -99.25
C GLU A 255 -24.62 0.93 -100.40
N LEU A 256 -25.16 -0.27 -100.13
CA LEU A 256 -25.90 -1.05 -101.12
C LEU A 256 -27.09 -0.26 -101.69
N ALA A 257 -27.91 0.35 -100.83
CA ALA A 257 -29.04 1.17 -101.27
C ALA A 257 -28.58 2.35 -102.15
N LYS A 258 -27.41 2.94 -101.85
CA LYS A 258 -26.81 3.98 -102.68
C LYS A 258 -26.37 3.42 -104.03
N THR A 259 -25.66 2.29 -104.07
CA THR A 259 -25.23 1.64 -105.33
C THR A 259 -26.43 1.23 -106.20
N ILE A 260 -27.52 0.74 -105.61
CA ILE A 260 -28.75 0.42 -106.35
C ILE A 260 -29.34 1.69 -106.98
N ARG A 261 -29.45 2.80 -106.21
CA ARG A 261 -29.92 4.08 -106.77
C ARG A 261 -29.03 4.60 -107.88
N GLU A 262 -27.70 4.46 -107.73
CA GLU A 262 -26.73 4.82 -108.76
C GLU A 262 -26.93 3.95 -110.02
N TYR A 263 -27.11 2.64 -109.89
CA TYR A 263 -27.42 1.76 -111.02
C TYR A 263 -28.78 2.05 -111.67
N GLU A 264 -29.83 2.29 -110.89
CA GLU A 264 -31.15 2.70 -111.39
C GLU A 264 -31.06 4.00 -112.19
N GLN A 265 -30.31 4.99 -111.68
CA GLN A 265 -30.05 6.24 -112.37
C GLN A 265 -29.34 6.01 -113.72
N VAL A 266 -28.30 5.18 -113.75
CA VAL A 266 -27.58 4.81 -114.98
C VAL A 266 -28.50 4.08 -115.98
N ILE A 267 -29.38 3.19 -115.51
CA ILE A 267 -30.35 2.49 -116.38
C ILE A 267 -31.37 3.47 -116.97
N ILE A 268 -31.86 4.42 -116.16
CA ILE A 268 -32.78 5.47 -116.62
C ILE A 268 -32.07 6.37 -117.66
N GLU A 269 -30.84 6.78 -117.39
CA GLU A 269 -30.02 7.58 -118.31
C GLU A 269 -29.79 6.85 -119.63
N ASP A 270 -29.37 5.58 -119.61
CA ASP A 270 -29.20 4.76 -120.82
C ASP A 270 -30.53 4.58 -121.59
N ARG A 271 -31.67 4.44 -120.89
CA ARG A 271 -32.99 4.36 -121.53
C ARG A 271 -33.35 5.68 -122.23
N ILE A 272 -33.13 6.81 -121.58
CA ILE A 272 -33.36 8.15 -122.15
C ILE A 272 -32.42 8.39 -123.34
N GLU A 273 -31.15 8.00 -123.23
CA GLU A 273 -30.15 8.16 -124.28
C GLU A 273 -30.50 7.28 -125.50
N LYS A 274 -30.93 6.03 -125.30
CA LYS A 274 -31.46 5.17 -126.36
C LYS A 274 -32.69 5.76 -127.03
N GLU A 275 -33.63 6.34 -126.28
CA GLU A 275 -34.79 7.03 -126.88
C GLU A 275 -34.38 8.28 -127.67
N LYS A 276 -33.46 9.10 -127.15
CA LYS A 276 -32.91 10.25 -127.87
C LYS A 276 -32.23 9.84 -129.17
N ASN A 277 -31.41 8.78 -129.13
CA ASN A 277 -30.75 8.22 -130.30
C ASN A 277 -31.76 7.71 -131.33
N LYS A 278 -32.82 7.00 -130.90
CA LYS A 278 -33.91 6.58 -131.80
C LYS A 278 -34.59 7.78 -132.45
N LYS A 279 -34.94 8.81 -131.68
CA LYS A 279 -35.55 10.05 -132.20
C LYS A 279 -34.61 10.76 -133.20
N GLN A 280 -33.31 10.81 -132.94
CA GLN A 280 -32.32 11.36 -133.88
C GLN A 280 -32.19 10.53 -135.16
N ILE A 281 -32.21 9.20 -135.06
CA ILE A 281 -32.21 8.31 -136.23
C ILE A 281 -33.49 8.51 -137.05
N GLU A 282 -34.66 8.64 -136.41
CA GLU A 282 -35.92 8.93 -137.09
C GLU A 282 -35.90 10.31 -137.76
N GLN A 283 -35.40 11.35 -137.09
CA GLN A 283 -35.25 12.70 -137.65
C GLN A 283 -34.30 12.70 -138.85
N THR A 284 -33.10 12.13 -138.70
CA THR A 284 -32.13 12.03 -139.81
C THR A 284 -32.69 11.18 -140.96
N ALA A 285 -33.46 10.13 -140.70
CA ALA A 285 -34.14 9.38 -141.76
C ALA A 285 -35.23 10.20 -142.48
N LEU A 286 -35.96 11.06 -141.76
CA LEU A 286 -36.91 12.00 -142.36
C LEU A 286 -36.19 13.07 -143.18
N GLU A 287 -35.09 13.62 -142.68
CA GLU A 287 -34.21 14.55 -143.42
C GLU A 287 -33.62 13.88 -144.66
N LEU A 288 -33.19 12.62 -144.58
CA LEU A 288 -32.68 11.88 -145.72
C LEU A 288 -33.80 11.65 -146.75
N LYS A 289 -35.02 11.33 -146.32
CA LYS A 289 -36.19 11.23 -147.20
C LYS A 289 -36.51 12.57 -147.86
N SER A 290 -36.43 13.69 -147.16
CA SER A 290 -36.66 15.02 -147.76
C SER A 290 -35.54 15.38 -148.74
N ILE A 291 -34.27 15.11 -148.40
CA ILE A 291 -33.12 15.28 -149.29
C ILE A 291 -33.25 14.40 -150.55
N ILE A 292 -33.67 13.13 -150.42
CA ILE A 292 -33.88 12.24 -151.57
C ILE A 292 -35.01 12.77 -152.47
N LYS A 293 -36.11 13.26 -151.89
CA LYS A 293 -37.19 13.92 -152.66
C LYS A 293 -36.67 15.15 -153.41
N LEU A 294 -35.83 15.96 -152.77
CA LEU A 294 -35.16 17.12 -153.37
C LEU A 294 -34.21 16.70 -154.49
N GLN A 295 -33.39 15.66 -154.27
CA GLN A 295 -32.51 15.09 -155.30
C GLN A 295 -33.29 14.50 -156.47
N ALA A 296 -34.42 13.83 -156.23
CA ALA A 296 -35.28 13.28 -157.27
C ALA A 296 -36.01 14.37 -158.05
N TRP A 297 -36.47 15.43 -157.39
CA TRP A 297 -37.02 16.62 -158.04
C TRP A 297 -35.97 17.29 -158.93
N TRP A 298 -34.73 17.45 -158.44
CA TRP A 298 -33.65 18.07 -159.21
C TRP A 298 -33.18 17.21 -160.38
N ARG A 299 -33.00 15.89 -160.18
CA ARG A 299 -32.73 14.94 -161.27
C ARG A 299 -33.86 14.92 -162.31
N GLY A 300 -35.11 15.00 -161.87
CA GLY A 300 -36.28 15.10 -162.77
C GLY A 300 -36.37 16.43 -163.51
N ILE A 301 -35.85 17.53 -162.97
CA ILE A 301 -35.70 18.81 -163.68
C ILE A 301 -34.57 18.75 -164.70
N ILE A 302 -33.43 18.16 -164.34
CA ILE A 302 -32.29 17.97 -165.26
C ILE A 302 -32.70 17.10 -166.46
N VAL A 303 -33.50 16.05 -166.25
CA VAL A 303 -34.01 15.18 -167.32
C VAL A 303 -35.07 15.87 -168.21
N ARG A 304 -35.87 16.81 -167.67
CA ARG A 304 -36.95 17.49 -168.42
C ARG A 304 -36.54 18.76 -169.14
N ASN A 305 -35.38 19.34 -168.82
CA ASN A 305 -34.83 20.51 -169.51
C ASN A 305 -33.65 20.18 -170.46
N GLU A 306 -33.39 18.91 -170.75
CA GLU A 306 -32.41 18.44 -171.77
C GLU A 306 -30.98 19.06 -171.71
N ILE A 307 -30.48 19.35 -170.51
CA ILE A 307 -29.08 19.77 -170.29
C ILE A 307 -28.29 18.57 -169.72
N GLY A 308 -27.69 17.77 -170.60
CA GLY A 308 -26.67 16.78 -170.21
C GLY A 308 -26.70 15.48 -171.03
N GLY A 309 -25.59 15.19 -171.70
CA GLY A 309 -25.43 14.09 -172.66
C GLY A 309 -25.67 12.69 -172.10
N PHE A 310 -26.81 12.12 -172.46
CA PHE A 310 -27.17 10.73 -172.20
C PHE A 310 -26.74 9.84 -173.38
N ARG A 311 -25.62 9.11 -173.24
CA ARG A 311 -25.18 8.06 -174.19
C ARG A 311 -25.71 6.70 -173.75
N MET A 312 -26.36 5.99 -174.68
CA MET A 312 -26.75 4.58 -174.57
C MET A 312 -25.60 3.64 -174.99
N PRO A 313 -25.25 2.60 -174.19
CA PRO A 313 -24.56 1.42 -174.70
C PRO A 313 -25.55 0.26 -174.93
N LYS A 314 -25.42 -0.40 -176.09
CA LYS A 314 -26.19 -1.58 -176.50
C LYS A 314 -25.19 -2.73 -176.70
N ARG A 315 -25.30 -3.83 -175.93
CA ARG A 315 -25.07 -5.25 -176.36
C ARG A 315 -25.24 -6.23 -175.19
N GLU A 316 -26.02 -7.26 -175.47
CA GLU A 316 -26.07 -8.64 -174.93
C GLU A 316 -26.39 -8.89 -173.44
N LYS A 317 -27.66 -9.31 -173.25
CA LYS A 317 -28.17 -10.37 -172.37
C LYS A 317 -27.30 -10.84 -171.18
N ALA A 318 -27.70 -10.33 -170.00
CA ALA A 318 -27.94 -10.95 -168.69
C ALA A 318 -27.49 -12.40 -168.42
N ASP A 319 -26.95 -12.76 -167.25
CA ASP A 319 -26.65 -11.97 -166.05
C ASP A 319 -25.50 -12.65 -165.29
N GLY A 320 -24.39 -11.93 -165.15
CA GLY A 320 -23.27 -12.27 -164.27
C GLY A 320 -23.32 -11.39 -163.01
N LYS A 321 -23.14 -11.92 -161.79
CA LYS A 321 -21.95 -12.55 -161.22
C LYS A 321 -20.99 -11.53 -160.59
N ASP A 322 -20.54 -11.88 -159.39
CA ASP A 322 -19.25 -11.51 -158.77
C ASP A 322 -19.14 -10.07 -158.23
N SER A 323 -18.47 -9.78 -157.10
CA SER A 323 -17.72 -10.62 -156.16
C SER A 323 -17.15 -9.74 -155.03
N LYS A 324 -16.74 -10.44 -153.96
CA LYS A 324 -15.52 -10.21 -153.15
C LYS A 324 -15.31 -8.88 -152.41
N GLY A 325 -15.07 -9.06 -151.10
CA GLY A 325 -13.86 -8.47 -150.51
C GLY A 325 -13.80 -8.42 -148.98
N LYS A 326 -12.99 -9.33 -148.40
CA LYS A 326 -12.07 -9.19 -147.23
C LYS A 326 -12.62 -8.57 -145.91
N GLY A 327 -12.39 -9.09 -144.71
CA GLY A 327 -11.39 -10.03 -144.21
C GLY A 327 -10.60 -9.43 -143.02
N ARG A 328 -10.33 -10.28 -141.99
CA ARG A 328 -9.44 -10.13 -140.81
C ARG A 328 -10.03 -9.36 -139.60
N GLY A 329 -9.85 -9.76 -138.33
CA GLY A 329 -9.14 -10.89 -137.73
C GLY A 329 -8.57 -10.52 -136.34
N ARG A 330 -8.55 -11.50 -135.41
CA ARG A 330 -7.73 -11.60 -134.16
C ARG A 330 -8.05 -10.57 -133.04
N ASN A 331 -7.82 -10.79 -131.74
CA ASN A 331 -7.10 -11.80 -130.97
C ASN A 331 -7.55 -11.75 -129.49
N ARG A 332 -7.53 -12.91 -128.83
CA ARG A 332 -7.13 -13.23 -127.43
C ARG A 332 -6.67 -12.10 -126.48
N LEU A 333 -7.13 -12.18 -125.22
CA LEU A 333 -6.38 -12.50 -123.97
C LEU A 333 -7.31 -12.18 -122.75
N ARG A 334 -7.69 -13.09 -121.85
CA ARG A 334 -6.97 -13.81 -120.77
C ARG A 334 -6.80 -12.97 -119.48
N ILE A 335 -7.24 -13.56 -118.34
CA ILE A 335 -6.82 -13.32 -116.94
C ILE A 335 -7.47 -12.06 -116.28
N LYS A 336 -8.02 -12.03 -115.04
CA LYS A 336 -7.64 -12.68 -113.76
C LYS A 336 -8.79 -12.62 -112.73
N ARG A 337 -8.85 -13.70 -111.94
CA ARG A 337 -9.32 -13.87 -110.55
C ARG A 337 -10.77 -13.58 -110.20
#